data_AF-A0A2C6X929-F1
#
_entry.id   AF-A0A2C6X929-F1
#
_cell.length_a   1.000
_cell.length_b   1.000
_cell.length_c   1.000
_cell.angle_alpha   90.00
_cell.angle_beta   90.00
_cell.angle_gamma   90.00
#
_symmetry.space_group_name_H-M   'P 1'
#
loop_
_entity.id
_entity.type
_entity.pdbx_description
1 polymer ?
#
loop_
_entity_poly.entity_id
_entity_poly.type
_entity_poly.pdbx_seq_one_letter_code
_entity_poly.pdbx_strand_id
1 'polypeptide(L)'
;MLSENLNSLVQFIEKWCKDYTVSLLCRLLEIPRSVYYFYKNKPLTATEIRNNKLKKKISTIFFTNKQRYGATKIHQVLLKEGISVSLKHVQKLMKQLNLRSIVVKKYRPQRSNKPIMDRLQLTRQKN
;
A
#
# COMPACT_ATOMS: atom_id res chain seq x y z
N MET A 1 -1.54 1.17 -14.99
CA MET A 1 -2.48 0.04 -15.11
C MET A 1 -1.97 -1.05 -16.05
N LEU A 2 -1.42 -0.72 -17.23
CA LEU A 2 -0.83 -1.73 -18.14
C LEU A 2 0.38 -2.52 -17.57
N SER A 3 1.20 -1.93 -16.70
CA SER A 3 2.42 -2.59 -16.19
C SER A 3 2.18 -3.66 -15.12
N GLU A 4 1.07 -3.59 -14.36
CA GLU A 4 0.76 -4.58 -13.33
C GLU A 4 0.28 -5.91 -13.93
N ASN A 5 -0.44 -5.85 -15.06
CA ASN A 5 -0.88 -7.05 -15.79
C ASN A 5 0.28 -7.83 -16.41
N LEU A 6 1.33 -7.15 -16.85
CA LEU A 6 2.34 -7.85 -17.62
C LEU A 6 3.32 -8.65 -16.74
N ASN A 7 3.62 -8.14 -15.54
CA ASN A 7 4.37 -8.91 -14.54
C ASN A 7 3.60 -10.15 -14.07
N SER A 8 2.27 -10.06 -13.91
CA SER A 8 1.46 -11.24 -13.54
C SER A 8 1.38 -12.27 -14.66
N LEU A 9 1.32 -11.82 -15.92
CA LEU A 9 1.39 -12.70 -17.10
C LEU A 9 2.75 -13.42 -17.20
N VAL A 10 3.86 -12.71 -16.94
CA VAL A 10 5.19 -13.33 -16.90
C VAL A 10 5.28 -14.36 -15.76
N GLN A 11 4.78 -14.03 -14.57
CA GLN A 11 4.71 -14.99 -13.45
C GLN A 11 3.85 -16.21 -13.76
N PHE A 12 2.75 -16.03 -14.49
CA PHE A 12 1.93 -17.14 -14.96
C PHE A 12 2.75 -18.04 -15.90
N ILE A 13 3.43 -17.46 -16.88
CA ILE A 13 4.26 -18.22 -17.82
C ILE A 13 5.36 -18.97 -17.07
N GLU A 14 6.06 -18.32 -16.14
CA GLU A 14 7.12 -18.96 -15.33
C GLU A 14 6.61 -20.10 -14.47
N LYS A 15 5.38 -20.00 -13.95
CA LYS A 15 4.77 -21.06 -13.14
C LYS A 15 4.53 -22.34 -13.95
N TRP A 16 4.14 -22.20 -15.22
CA TRP A 16 3.71 -23.32 -16.08
C TRP A 16 4.74 -23.70 -17.16
N CYS A 17 5.88 -23.00 -17.26
CA CYS A 17 6.87 -23.26 -18.31
C CYS A 17 7.60 -24.62 -18.17
N LYS A 18 7.39 -25.33 -17.06
CA LYS A 18 7.93 -26.68 -16.84
C LYS A 18 7.14 -27.75 -17.58
N ASP A 19 5.83 -27.57 -17.66
CA ASP A 19 4.90 -28.54 -18.25
C ASP A 19 4.54 -28.18 -19.70
N TYR A 20 4.63 -26.89 -20.05
CA TYR A 20 4.24 -26.38 -21.36
C TYR A 20 5.32 -25.48 -21.97
N THR A 21 5.37 -25.45 -23.31
CA THR A 21 6.31 -24.56 -24.01
C THR A 21 5.91 -23.09 -23.84
N VAL A 22 6.89 -22.20 -23.67
CA VAL A 22 6.68 -20.74 -23.60
C VAL A 22 5.92 -20.23 -24.82
N SER A 23 6.19 -20.81 -25.99
CA SER A 23 5.48 -20.53 -27.24
C SER A 23 3.97 -20.74 -27.17
N LEU A 24 3.53 -21.83 -26.54
CA LEU A 24 2.12 -22.16 -26.35
C LEU A 24 1.46 -21.21 -25.34
N LEU A 25 2.13 -20.97 -24.21
CA LEU A 25 1.64 -20.08 -23.15
C LEU A 25 1.50 -18.63 -23.63
N CYS A 26 2.46 -18.12 -24.41
CA CYS A 26 2.37 -16.80 -25.01
C CYS A 26 1.20 -16.70 -26.00
N ARG A 27 0.93 -17.75 -26.78
CA ARG A 27 -0.22 -17.80 -27.71
C ARG A 27 -1.54 -17.81 -26.95
N LEU A 28 -1.64 -18.57 -25.87
CA LEU A 28 -2.83 -18.64 -25.01
C LEU A 28 -3.17 -17.29 -24.36
N LEU A 29 -2.14 -16.56 -23.94
CA LEU A 29 -2.28 -15.25 -23.29
C LEU A 29 -2.31 -14.08 -24.29
N GLU A 30 -2.28 -14.36 -25.59
CA GLU A 30 -2.25 -13.37 -26.67
C GLU A 30 -1.12 -12.34 -26.54
N ILE A 31 0.04 -12.76 -26.01
CA ILE A 31 1.22 -11.88 -25.88
C ILE A 31 2.33 -12.26 -26.88
N PRO A 32 3.06 -11.29 -27.45
CA PRO A 32 4.25 -11.58 -28.23
C PRO A 32 5.36 -12.19 -27.37
N ARG A 33 6.10 -13.16 -27.92
CA ARG A 33 7.24 -13.79 -27.21
C ARG A 33 8.32 -12.79 -26.81
N SER A 34 8.56 -11.77 -27.65
CA SER A 34 9.52 -10.69 -27.36
C SER A 34 9.18 -9.95 -26.07
N VAL A 35 7.89 -9.75 -25.80
CA VAL A 35 7.40 -9.10 -24.58
C VAL A 35 7.72 -9.95 -23.35
N TYR A 36 7.49 -11.27 -23.41
CA TYR A 36 7.88 -12.18 -22.33
C TYR A 36 9.37 -12.08 -22.02
N TYR A 37 10.24 -12.23 -23.01
CA TYR A 37 11.70 -12.20 -22.79
C TYR A 37 12.21 -10.83 -22.35
N PHE A 38 11.62 -9.74 -22.85
CA PHE A 38 11.96 -8.39 -22.41
C PHE A 38 11.67 -8.21 -20.91
N TYR A 39 10.50 -8.64 -20.43
CA TYR A 39 10.13 -8.49 -19.02
C TYR A 39 10.84 -9.49 -18.11
N LYS A 40 11.04 -10.72 -18.57
CA LYS A 40 11.82 -11.73 -17.84
C LYS A 40 13.24 -11.26 -17.53
N ASN A 41 13.89 -10.64 -18.52
CA ASN A 41 15.27 -10.21 -18.40
C ASN A 41 15.41 -8.75 -17.96
N LYS A 42 14.29 -8.06 -17.65
CA LYS A 42 14.31 -6.65 -17.30
C LYS A 42 15.03 -6.46 -15.96
N PRO A 43 16.17 -5.76 -15.93
CA PRO A 43 16.83 -5.46 -14.66
C PRO A 43 15.97 -4.50 -13.84
N LEU A 44 15.99 -4.68 -12.52
CA LEU A 44 15.38 -3.72 -11.60
C LEU A 44 16.10 -2.38 -11.72
N THR A 45 15.33 -1.31 -11.87
CA THR A 45 15.88 0.04 -11.85
C THR A 45 16.41 0.40 -10.46
N ALA A 46 17.39 1.30 -10.37
CA ALA A 46 17.92 1.78 -9.09
C ALA A 46 16.80 2.29 -8.15
N THR A 47 15.75 2.89 -8.73
CA THR A 47 14.56 3.37 -8.04
C THR A 47 13.72 2.24 -7.45
N GLU A 48 13.50 1.17 -8.21
CA GLU A 48 12.80 -0.03 -7.75
C GLU A 48 13.58 -0.76 -6.67
N ILE A 49 14.91 -0.86 -6.79
CA ILE A 49 15.77 -1.45 -5.77
C ILE A 49 15.64 -0.68 -4.45
N ARG A 50 15.75 0.66 -4.50
CA ARG A 50 15.58 1.53 -3.32
C ARG A 50 14.20 1.37 -2.71
N ASN A 51 13.16 1.35 -3.53
CA ASN A 51 11.78 1.17 -3.06
C ASN A 51 11.57 -0.22 -2.45
N ASN A 52 12.15 -1.27 -3.01
CA ASN A 52 12.04 -2.63 -2.48
C ASN A 52 12.76 -2.75 -1.12
N LYS A 53 13.94 -2.13 -0.96
CA LYS A 53 14.63 -2.05 0.33
C LYS A 53 13.77 -1.31 1.36
N LEU A 54 13.16 -0.20 0.97
CA LEU A 54 12.30 0.58 1.84
C LEU A 54 11.00 -0.18 2.21
N LYS A 55 10.37 -0.87 1.24
CA LYS A 55 9.20 -1.74 1.47
C LYS A 55 9.50 -2.82 2.50
N LYS A 56 10.62 -3.53 2.35
CA LYS A 56 11.05 -4.56 3.32
C LYS A 56 11.15 -3.97 4.72
N LYS A 57 11.81 -2.81 4.85
CA LYS A 57 12.00 -2.14 6.14
C LYS A 57 10.69 -1.65 6.77
N ILE A 58 9.80 -1.09 5.97
CA ILE A 58 8.43 -0.72 6.39
C ILE A 58 7.68 -1.94 6.91
N SER A 59 7.71 -3.07 6.19
CA SER A 59 7.08 -4.31 6.63
C SER A 59 7.65 -4.81 7.95
N THR A 60 8.98 -4.81 8.11
CA THR A 60 9.63 -5.21 9.37
C THR A 60 9.12 -4.35 10.54
N ILE A 61 9.21 -3.03 10.43
CA ILE A 61 8.75 -2.10 11.48
C ILE A 61 7.25 -2.33 11.79
N PHE A 62 6.43 -2.54 10.76
CA PHE A 62 5.00 -2.77 10.91
C PHE A 62 4.68 -4.05 11.71
N PHE A 63 5.31 -5.18 11.36
CA PHE A 63 5.09 -6.46 12.03
C PHE A 63 5.71 -6.51 13.44
N THR A 64 6.91 -5.95 13.63
CA THR A 64 7.53 -5.83 14.96
C THR A 64 6.64 -5.05 15.93
N ASN A 65 5.90 -4.04 15.44
CA ASN A 65 4.99 -3.24 16.26
C ASN A 65 3.55 -3.79 16.29
N LYS A 66 3.36 -5.10 16.04
CA LYS A 66 2.06 -5.78 16.07
C LYS A 66 1.00 -5.04 15.24
N GLN A 67 1.40 -4.50 14.08
CA GLN A 67 0.51 -3.80 13.14
C GLN A 67 -0.13 -2.51 13.68
N ARG A 68 0.31 -2.01 14.85
CA ARG A 68 -0.23 -0.79 15.48
C ARG A 68 0.24 0.50 14.81
N TYR A 69 1.32 0.43 14.05
CA TYR A 69 1.97 1.59 13.49
C TYR A 69 1.42 1.88 12.10
N GLY A 70 0.84 3.07 11.94
CA GLY A 70 0.49 3.63 10.64
C GLY A 70 1.66 4.40 10.01
N ALA A 71 1.43 4.98 8.85
CA ALA A 71 2.46 5.67 8.08
C ALA A 71 3.21 6.77 8.87
N THR A 72 2.50 7.50 9.75
CA THR A 72 3.10 8.56 10.58
C THR A 72 4.12 8.01 11.57
N LYS A 73 3.79 6.94 12.30
CA LYS A 73 4.68 6.31 13.27
C LYS A 73 5.85 5.61 12.58
N ILE A 74 5.60 4.92 11.46
CA ILE A 74 6.65 4.28 10.67
C ILE A 74 7.62 5.32 10.12
N HIS A 75 7.13 6.45 9.60
CA HIS A 75 7.97 7.55 9.14
C HIS A 75 8.85 8.10 10.26
N GLN A 76 8.32 8.28 11.48
CA GLN A 76 9.12 8.70 12.63
C GLN A 76 10.22 7.69 12.99
N VAL A 77 9.93 6.38 12.93
CA VAL A 77 10.93 5.34 13.16
C VAL A 77 12.02 5.39 12.08
N LEU A 78 11.64 5.53 10.81
CA LEU A 78 12.60 5.63 9.70
C LEU A 78 13.51 6.86 9.83
N LEU A 79 12.97 8.02 10.24
CA LEU A 79 13.75 9.21 10.52
C LEU A 79 14.76 9.00 11.66
N LYS A 80 14.35 8.32 12.74
CA LYS A 80 15.24 7.97 13.87
C LYS A 80 16.38 7.05 13.45
N GLU A 81 16.15 6.21 12.46
CA GLU A 81 17.17 5.33 11.88
C GLU A 81 18.02 6.01 10.79
N GLY A 82 17.88 7.34 10.61
CA GLY A 82 18.66 8.12 9.66
C GLY A 82 18.17 8.05 8.21
N ILE A 83 16.98 7.48 7.96
CA ILE A 83 16.41 7.37 6.61
C ILE A 83 15.46 8.54 6.37
N SER A 84 15.91 9.51 5.58
CA SER A 84 15.08 10.63 5.14
C SER A 84 14.17 10.22 3.98
N VAL A 85 12.87 10.12 4.25
CA VAL A 85 11.82 9.81 3.28
C VAL A 85 10.59 10.65 3.57
N SER A 86 9.84 11.05 2.55
CA SER A 86 8.62 11.81 2.78
C SER A 86 7.49 10.92 3.33
N LEU A 87 6.63 11.50 4.18
CA LEU A 87 5.45 10.80 4.70
C LEU A 87 4.55 10.26 3.58
N LYS A 88 4.35 11.03 2.50
CA LYS A 88 3.55 10.61 1.33
C LYS A 88 4.15 9.38 0.65
N HIS A 89 5.48 9.29 0.58
CA HIS A 89 6.16 8.12 0.02
C HIS A 89 5.91 6.87 0.88
N VAL A 90 6.03 7.00 2.21
CA VAL A 90 5.71 5.90 3.15
C VAL A 90 4.26 5.46 2.99
N GLN A 91 3.32 6.40 2.93
CA GLN A 91 1.90 6.10 2.68
C GLN A 91 1.67 5.35 1.37
N LYS A 92 2.32 5.78 0.28
CA LYS A 92 2.23 5.13 -1.03
C LYS A 92 2.75 3.68 -0.96
N LEU A 93 3.89 3.45 -0.33
CA LEU A 93 4.45 2.10 -0.19
C LEU A 93 3.60 1.21 0.71
N MET A 94 3.09 1.73 1.82
CA MET A 94 2.15 0.98 2.67
C MET A 94 0.89 0.59 1.91
N LYS A 95 0.33 1.49 1.10
CA LYS A 95 -0.83 1.19 0.23
C LYS A 95 -0.51 0.08 -0.77
N GLN A 96 0.66 0.13 -1.42
CA GLN A 96 1.09 -0.93 -2.35
C GLN A 96 1.27 -2.29 -1.67
N LEU A 97 1.63 -2.31 -0.39
CA LEU A 97 1.78 -3.52 0.41
C LEU A 97 0.48 -3.95 1.12
N ASN A 98 -0.63 -3.23 0.91
CA ASN A 98 -1.89 -3.41 1.62
C ASN A 98 -1.76 -3.41 3.16
N LEU A 99 -0.80 -2.65 3.70
CA LEU A 99 -0.56 -2.54 5.14
C LEU A 99 -1.39 -1.41 5.74
N ARG A 100 -2.17 -1.73 6.78
CA ARG A 100 -3.00 -0.77 7.52
C ARG A 100 -2.85 -0.96 9.02
N SER A 101 -2.81 0.17 9.72
CA SER A 101 -2.78 0.18 11.18
C SER A 101 -4.07 -0.42 11.75
N ILE A 102 -3.95 -1.34 12.70
CA ILE A 102 -5.10 -1.92 13.42
C ILE A 102 -5.77 -0.92 14.38
N VAL A 103 -5.08 0.17 14.73
CA VAL A 103 -5.58 1.16 15.68
C VAL A 103 -6.73 1.95 15.06
N VAL A 104 -7.91 1.84 15.67
CA VAL A 104 -9.10 2.61 15.32
C VAL A 104 -9.03 3.99 16.00
N LYS A 105 -9.33 5.05 15.24
CA LYS A 105 -9.38 6.42 15.77
C LYS A 105 -10.57 6.53 16.74
N LYS A 106 -10.31 6.98 17.97
CA LYS A 106 -11.37 7.30 18.94
C LYS A 106 -12.32 8.35 18.35
N TYR A 107 -13.63 8.09 18.41
CA TYR A 107 -14.65 9.06 18.03
C TYR A 107 -14.53 10.33 18.89
N ARG A 108 -14.55 11.49 18.24
CA ARG A 108 -14.58 12.79 18.90
C ARG A 108 -15.77 13.55 18.31
N PRO A 109 -16.86 13.77 19.08
CA PRO A 109 -18.00 14.51 18.56
C PRO A 109 -17.57 15.94 18.23
N GLN A 110 -17.99 16.42 17.07
CA GLN A 110 -17.77 17.81 16.70
C GLN A 110 -18.61 18.69 17.62
N ARG A 111 -17.98 19.73 18.20
CA ARG A 111 -18.71 20.70 19.03
C ARG A 111 -19.76 21.39 18.15
N SER A 112 -21.02 21.34 18.56
CA SER A 112 -22.07 22.10 17.88
C SER A 112 -21.82 23.58 18.13
N ASN A 113 -21.90 24.41 17.09
CA ASN A 113 -21.88 25.88 17.22
C ASN A 113 -23.19 26.44 17.78
N LYS A 114 -24.17 25.60 18.11
CA LYS A 114 -25.43 26.06 18.70
C LYS A 114 -25.17 26.48 20.14
N PRO A 115 -25.67 27.64 20.58
CA PRO A 115 -25.65 27.99 21.99
C PRO A 115 -26.37 26.89 22.78
N ILE A 116 -25.79 26.50 23.91
CA ILE A 116 -26.39 25.53 24.80
C ILE A 116 -27.61 26.22 25.41
N MET A 117 -28.80 25.94 24.90
CA MET A 117 -30.03 26.50 25.44
C MET A 117 -30.27 25.89 26.82
N ASP A 118 -30.51 26.74 27.82
CA ASP A 118 -30.73 26.30 29.18
C ASP A 118 -32.00 25.43 29.28
N ARG A 119 -31.96 24.39 30.10
CA ARG A 119 -32.97 23.31 30.13
C ARG A 119 -34.38 23.83 30.42
N LEU A 120 -34.46 24.96 31.13
CA LEU A 120 -35.69 25.68 31.48
C LEU A 120 -36.37 26.39 30.30
N GLN A 121 -35.65 26.66 29.21
CA GLN A 121 -36.21 27.30 28.01
C GLN A 121 -36.81 26.30 27.02
N LEU A 122 -36.37 25.03 27.06
CA LEU A 122 -36.85 23.97 26.17
C LEU A 122 -38.27 23.52 26.52
N THR A 123 -38.67 23.62 27.79
CA THR A 123 -40.00 23.25 28.27
C THR A 123 -41.08 24.29 27.95
N ARG A 124 -40.69 25.54 27.66
CA ARG A 124 -41.62 26.64 27.32
C ARG A 124 -42.07 26.66 25.85
N GLN A 125 -41.34 26.00 24.95
CA GLN A 125 -41.65 25.96 23.51
C GLN A 125 -42.61 24.82 23.09
N LYS A 126 -43.09 24.02 24.05
CA LYS A 126 -43.89 22.81 23.79
C LYS A 126 -45.39 22.94 24.04
N ASN A 127 -45.88 24.14 24.35
CA ASN A 127 -47.30 24.45 24.54
C ASN A 127 -47.79 25.41 23.46
#